data_AF-A0A2V5T8A8-F1
#
_entry.id   AF-A0A2V5T8A8-F1
#
_cell.length_a   1.000
_cell.length_b   1.000
_cell.length_c   1.000
_cell.angle_alpha   90.00
_cell.angle_beta   90.00
_cell.angle_gamma   90.00
#
_symmetry.space_group_name_H-M   'P 1'
#
loop_
_entity.id
_entity.type
_entity.pdbx_description
1 polymer ?
#
loop_
_entity_poly.entity_id
_entity_poly.type
_entity_poly.pdbx_seq_one_letter_code
_entity_poly.pdbx_strand_id
1 'polypeptide(L)'
;FHLFRIDHVLGFYRIYAFPWRPRKNKQFLPLDRQEMLERTGGRAPHFAPRDDETSENCDANKREGEEYLRVAVEAAGATRVIGEDLGAVPEYVRPSLRSLGIAGFKIPQWEVYHEQVTPGDRYERLSVATYTTHDHKPLRALWEEAFERPAATSEQSRFELAKIALFAGFDPKIDKVDFEKDFYPAIMEALFKSEAWITIVMITDLLARRYRFNVPGTAANLNWTRRMQRSVAQLRSSRKAQARMRLIRGLLEKNGRI
;
A
#
# COMPACT_ATOMS: atom_id res chain seq x y z
N PHE A 1 7.53 15.62 15.26
CA PHE A 1 6.79 15.34 14.02
C PHE A 1 5.30 15.42 14.32
N HIS A 2 4.44 15.73 13.34
CA HIS A 2 2.98 15.74 13.57
C HIS A 2 2.37 14.35 13.42
N LEU A 3 2.94 13.52 12.56
CA LEU A 3 2.55 12.14 12.32
C LEU A 3 3.78 11.24 12.20
N PHE A 4 3.66 9.96 12.55
CA PHE A 4 4.60 8.93 12.11
C PHE A 4 3.86 7.67 11.66
N ARG A 5 4.52 6.90 10.79
CA ARG A 5 4.03 5.63 10.26
C ARG A 5 4.79 4.49 10.94
N ILE A 6 4.06 3.54 11.49
CA ILE A 6 4.58 2.23 11.89
C ILE A 6 4.53 1.33 10.65
N ASP A 7 5.70 0.91 10.19
CA ASP A 7 5.82 -0.09 9.15
C ASP A 7 5.39 -1.46 9.69
N HIS A 8 4.61 -2.21 8.92
CA HIS A 8 4.12 -3.53 9.28
C HIS A 8 3.50 -3.60 10.70
N VAL A 9 2.42 -2.82 10.92
CA VAL A 9 1.77 -2.73 12.25
C VAL A 9 1.22 -4.08 12.73
N LEU A 10 0.97 -5.01 11.80
CA LEU A 10 0.57 -6.39 12.09
C LEU A 10 1.58 -7.09 13.01
N GLY A 11 2.87 -6.73 12.93
CA GLY A 11 3.94 -7.33 13.73
C GLY A 11 3.79 -7.13 15.24
N PHE A 12 2.95 -6.19 15.68
CA PHE A 12 2.60 -6.02 17.09
C PHE A 12 1.61 -7.09 17.58
N TYR A 13 0.78 -7.63 16.69
CA TYR A 13 -0.19 -8.69 16.99
C TYR A 13 0.44 -10.07 16.78
N ARG A 14 1.11 -10.25 15.63
CA ARG A 14 1.77 -11.49 15.25
C ARG A 14 2.75 -11.27 14.08
N ILE A 15 3.76 -12.13 13.99
CA ILE A 15 4.74 -12.13 12.91
C ILE A 15 4.78 -13.51 12.27
N TYR A 16 4.86 -13.57 10.95
CA TYR A 16 5.13 -14.83 10.26
C TYR A 16 6.62 -15.18 10.39
N ALA A 17 6.91 -16.21 11.18
CA ALA A 17 8.25 -16.61 11.54
C ALA A 17 8.72 -17.82 10.70
N PHE A 18 9.99 -17.80 10.33
CA PHE A 18 10.66 -18.92 9.67
C PHE A 18 11.63 -19.59 10.65
N PRO A 19 11.71 -20.93 10.68
CA PRO A 19 12.67 -21.67 11.51
C PRO A 19 14.12 -21.60 10.97
N TRP A 20 14.36 -20.83 9.91
CA TRP A 20 15.67 -20.54 9.36
C TRP A 20 15.85 -19.06 9.08
N ARG A 21 17.10 -18.62 8.96
CA ARG A 21 17.42 -17.22 8.61
C ARG A 21 17.20 -16.96 7.12
N PRO A 22 16.80 -15.74 6.70
CA PRO A 22 16.56 -15.41 5.29
C PRO A 22 17.71 -15.75 4.32
N ARG A 23 18.97 -15.72 4.77
CA ARG A 23 20.15 -16.13 3.97
C ARG A 23 20.09 -17.58 3.48
N LYS A 24 19.29 -18.43 4.14
CA LYS A 24 19.08 -19.83 3.78
C LYS A 24 17.86 -20.05 2.88
N ASN A 25 17.13 -19.00 2.47
CA ASN A 25 15.91 -19.16 1.66
C ASN A 25 16.12 -20.02 0.41
N LYS A 26 17.25 -19.86 -0.30
CA LYS A 26 17.58 -20.69 -1.48
C LYS A 26 17.70 -22.19 -1.18
N GLN A 27 17.96 -22.57 0.07
CA GLN A 27 18.09 -23.95 0.50
C GLN A 27 16.76 -24.58 0.91
N PHE A 28 15.78 -23.76 1.32
CA PHE A 28 14.50 -24.20 1.89
C PHE A 28 13.30 -23.99 0.97
N LEU A 29 13.28 -22.91 0.18
CA LEU A 29 12.14 -22.60 -0.71
C LEU A 29 11.90 -23.65 -1.83
N PRO A 30 12.92 -24.36 -2.36
CA PRO A 30 12.69 -25.42 -3.33
C PRO A 30 12.22 -26.75 -2.72
N LEU A 31 12.31 -26.92 -1.40
CA LEU A 31 11.99 -28.17 -0.73
C LEU A 31 10.49 -28.38 -0.65
N ASP A 32 10.07 -29.64 -0.68
CA ASP A 32 8.71 -29.96 -0.27
C ASP A 32 8.53 -29.86 1.25
N ARG A 33 7.29 -30.05 1.72
CA ARG A 33 6.97 -29.93 3.14
C ARG A 33 7.71 -30.96 4.00
N GLN A 34 7.86 -32.20 3.54
CA GLN A 34 8.51 -33.25 4.32
C GLN A 34 10.01 -32.97 4.45
N GLU A 35 10.68 -32.70 3.33
CA GLU A 35 12.11 -32.37 3.29
C GLU A 35 12.44 -31.15 4.16
N MET A 36 11.58 -30.12 4.12
CA MET A 36 11.73 -28.93 4.95
C MET A 36 11.61 -29.26 6.44
N LEU A 37 10.63 -30.08 6.83
CA LEU A 37 10.43 -30.49 8.23
C LEU A 37 11.62 -31.31 8.75
N GLU A 38 12.13 -32.25 7.97
CA GLU A 38 13.32 -33.03 8.33
C GLU A 38 14.53 -32.12 8.63
N ARG A 39 14.74 -31.07 7.82
CA ARG A 39 15.86 -30.14 7.98
C ARG A 39 15.67 -29.09 9.07
N THR A 40 14.45 -28.90 9.57
CA THR A 40 14.10 -27.88 10.57
C THR A 40 13.81 -28.47 11.96
N GLY A 41 13.91 -29.80 12.10
CA GLY A 41 13.54 -30.51 13.32
C GLY A 41 12.03 -30.53 13.54
N GLY A 42 11.25 -30.68 12.47
CA GLY A 42 9.79 -30.73 12.50
C GLY A 42 9.11 -29.36 12.60
N ARG A 43 9.84 -28.25 12.46
CA ARG A 43 9.26 -26.90 12.59
C ARG A 43 8.93 -26.31 11.23
N ALA A 44 7.66 -25.98 11.00
CA ALA A 44 7.25 -25.24 9.82
C ALA A 44 7.29 -23.72 10.05
N PRO A 45 7.32 -22.90 8.98
CA PRO A 45 6.96 -21.49 9.09
C PRO A 45 5.53 -21.32 9.59
N HIS A 46 5.31 -20.38 10.51
CA HIS A 46 4.04 -20.19 11.21
C HIS A 46 3.92 -18.76 11.72
N PHE A 47 2.70 -18.34 12.08
CA PHE A 47 2.52 -17.11 12.82
C PHE A 47 2.90 -17.30 14.29
N ALA A 48 3.66 -16.34 14.83
CA ALA A 48 4.03 -16.27 16.23
C ALA A 48 3.53 -14.95 16.84
N PRO A 49 3.06 -14.92 18.09
CA PRO A 49 3.05 -16.05 19.03
C PRO A 49 2.00 -17.12 18.70
N ARG A 50 0.93 -16.76 17.97
CA ARG A 50 -0.18 -17.66 17.62
C ARG A 50 -0.64 -17.43 16.19
N ASP A 51 -1.30 -18.43 15.61
CA ASP A 51 -2.14 -18.26 14.43
C ASP A 51 -3.40 -17.43 14.73
N ASP A 52 -4.31 -17.34 13.75
CA ASP A 52 -5.64 -16.73 13.91
C ASP A 52 -6.74 -17.76 13.54
N GLU A 53 -6.52 -19.05 13.82
CA GLU A 53 -7.46 -20.13 13.46
C GLU A 53 -8.62 -20.26 14.45
N THR A 54 -8.43 -19.85 15.70
CA THR A 54 -9.45 -19.89 16.76
C THR A 54 -9.78 -18.49 17.26
N SER A 55 -11.01 -18.28 17.75
CA SER A 55 -11.40 -17.02 18.39
C SER A 55 -10.49 -16.69 19.57
N GLU A 56 -10.10 -17.70 20.37
CA GLU A 56 -9.21 -17.54 21.51
C GLU A 56 -7.83 -17.00 21.08
N ASN A 57 -7.25 -17.53 20.00
CA ASN A 57 -5.98 -17.06 19.47
C ASN A 57 -6.10 -15.63 18.92
N CYS A 58 -7.16 -15.33 18.17
CA CYS A 58 -7.45 -13.99 17.69
C CYS A 58 -7.58 -12.98 18.84
N ASP A 59 -8.32 -13.31 19.88
CA ASP A 59 -8.54 -12.45 21.04
C ASP A 59 -7.25 -12.25 21.86
N ALA A 60 -6.43 -13.29 22.00
CA ALA A 60 -5.13 -13.19 22.64
C ALA A 60 -4.15 -12.31 21.85
N ASN A 61 -4.04 -12.52 20.53
CA ASN A 61 -3.21 -11.69 19.65
C ASN A 61 -3.68 -10.24 19.65
N LYS A 62 -5.00 -10.00 19.58
CA LYS A 62 -5.60 -8.67 19.69
C LYS A 62 -5.21 -7.99 21.00
N ARG A 63 -5.42 -8.65 22.14
CA ARG A 63 -5.14 -8.10 23.47
C ARG A 63 -3.65 -7.72 23.61
N GLU A 64 -2.75 -8.64 23.28
CA GLU A 64 -1.30 -8.42 23.39
C GLU A 64 -0.81 -7.35 22.40
N GLY A 65 -1.31 -7.36 21.16
CA GLY A 65 -1.01 -6.32 20.19
C GLY A 65 -1.47 -4.94 20.63
N GLU A 66 -2.66 -4.84 21.24
CA GLU A 66 -3.14 -3.59 21.83
C GLU A 66 -2.26 -3.11 22.99
N GLU A 67 -1.74 -4.01 23.83
CA GLU A 67 -0.81 -3.65 24.92
C GLU A 67 0.44 -2.95 24.37
N TYR A 68 1.10 -3.54 23.37
CA TYR A 68 2.27 -2.93 22.76
C TYR A 68 1.95 -1.63 22.02
N LEU A 69 0.82 -1.57 21.31
CA LEU A 69 0.42 -0.38 20.55
C LEU A 69 0.01 0.77 21.48
N ARG A 70 -0.60 0.51 22.64
CA ARG A 70 -0.88 1.54 23.65
C ARG A 70 0.41 2.23 24.11
N VAL A 71 1.47 1.46 24.35
CA VAL A 71 2.79 2.02 24.70
C VAL A 71 3.31 2.93 23.57
N ALA A 72 3.18 2.50 22.32
CA ALA A 72 3.61 3.31 21.17
C ALA A 72 2.77 4.60 21.02
N VAL A 73 1.46 4.53 21.22
CA VAL A 73 0.54 5.68 21.17
C VAL A 73 0.79 6.64 22.34
N GLU A 74 1.02 6.13 23.54
CA GLU A 74 1.35 6.96 24.70
C GLU A 74 2.69 7.69 24.49
N ALA A 75 3.72 6.97 24.03
CA ALA A 75 5.01 7.56 23.70
C ALA A 75 4.94 8.59 22.56
N ALA A 76 3.95 8.47 21.67
CA ALA A 76 3.72 9.44 20.60
C ALA A 76 3.26 10.81 21.11
N GLY A 77 2.63 10.85 22.30
CA GLY A 77 2.03 12.05 22.89
C GLY A 77 1.05 12.74 21.93
N ALA A 78 1.35 13.98 21.55
CA ALA A 78 0.52 14.72 20.59
C ALA A 78 0.66 14.24 19.13
N THR A 79 1.68 13.44 18.82
CA THR A 79 1.94 12.93 17.47
C THR A 79 0.90 11.88 17.08
N ARG A 80 0.35 11.95 15.87
CA ARG A 80 -0.62 10.96 15.39
C ARG A 80 0.08 9.74 14.79
N VAL A 81 -0.49 8.56 15.04
CA VAL A 81 0.07 7.28 14.60
C VAL A 81 -0.70 6.77 13.39
N ILE A 82 0.04 6.33 12.36
CA ILE A 82 -0.49 5.63 11.21
C ILE A 82 0.11 4.23 11.22
N GLY A 83 -0.73 3.20 11.26
CA GLY A 83 -0.30 1.82 11.14
C GLY A 83 -0.41 1.38 9.69
N GLU A 84 0.69 0.89 9.10
CA GLU A 84 0.58 0.20 7.82
C GLU A 84 0.04 -1.21 8.03
N ASP A 85 -1.24 -1.38 7.70
CA ASP A 85 -2.01 -2.62 7.78
C ASP A 85 -2.27 -3.22 6.39
N LEU A 86 -1.22 -3.59 5.66
CA LEU A 86 -1.34 -4.23 4.35
C LEU A 86 -0.94 -5.70 4.40
N GLY A 87 -1.39 -6.45 3.38
CA GLY A 87 -1.11 -7.89 3.24
C GLY A 87 -2.21 -8.76 3.85
N ALA A 88 -1.82 -9.82 4.56
CA ALA A 88 -2.75 -10.75 5.20
C ALA A 88 -3.22 -10.20 6.55
N VAL A 89 -4.17 -9.27 6.50
CA VAL A 89 -4.69 -8.56 7.68
C VAL A 89 -5.85 -9.34 8.32
N PRO A 90 -5.73 -9.76 9.59
CA PRO A 90 -6.83 -10.38 10.33
C PRO A 90 -8.00 -9.42 10.56
N GLU A 91 -9.23 -9.95 10.62
CA GLU A 91 -10.45 -9.13 10.75
C GLU A 91 -10.45 -8.24 12.00
N TYR A 92 -9.82 -8.69 13.10
CA TYR A 92 -9.77 -7.94 14.35
C TYR A 92 -8.78 -6.76 14.34
N VAL A 93 -7.81 -6.73 13.42
CA VAL A 93 -6.72 -5.74 13.44
C VAL A 93 -7.25 -4.35 13.12
N ARG A 94 -8.05 -4.18 12.06
CA ARG A 94 -8.59 -2.85 11.68
C ARG A 94 -9.50 -2.24 12.77
N PRO A 95 -10.47 -2.97 13.35
CA PRO A 95 -11.22 -2.50 14.51
C PRO A 95 -10.34 -2.18 15.72
N SER A 96 -9.30 -2.97 15.98
CA SER A 96 -8.33 -2.74 17.06
C SER A 96 -7.55 -1.44 16.86
N LEU A 97 -6.96 -1.21 15.69
CA LEU A 97 -6.26 0.04 15.36
C LEU A 97 -7.17 1.25 15.54
N ARG A 98 -8.43 1.15 15.09
CA ARG A 98 -9.41 2.21 15.24
C ARG A 98 -9.72 2.51 16.71
N SER A 99 -9.87 1.49 17.55
CA SER A 99 -10.14 1.69 18.99
C SER A 99 -9.01 2.43 19.70
N LEU A 100 -7.78 2.29 19.19
CA LEU A 100 -6.57 2.96 19.68
C LEU A 100 -6.32 4.33 19.02
N GLY A 101 -7.17 4.78 18.10
CA GLY A 101 -6.97 6.03 17.37
C GLY A 101 -5.83 6.00 16.35
N ILE A 102 -5.45 4.80 15.88
CA ILE A 102 -4.41 4.59 14.87
C ILE A 102 -5.07 4.50 13.49
N ALA A 103 -4.63 5.35 12.55
CA ALA A 103 -5.13 5.31 11.19
C ALA A 103 -4.52 4.14 10.39
N GLY A 104 -5.36 3.34 9.73
CA GLY A 104 -4.94 2.31 8.78
C GLY A 104 -4.76 2.83 7.36
N PHE A 105 -4.11 2.07 6.49
CA PHE A 105 -3.97 2.32 5.06
C PHE A 105 -5.16 1.82 4.26
N LYS A 106 -5.47 2.55 3.18
CA LYS A 106 -6.42 2.17 2.14
C LYS A 106 -5.74 2.23 0.78
N ILE A 107 -5.57 1.07 0.16
CA ILE A 107 -5.04 0.94 -1.20
C ILE A 107 -6.22 0.57 -2.10
N PRO A 108 -6.74 1.48 -2.95
CA PRO A 108 -8.02 1.28 -3.62
C PRO A 108 -8.18 -0.04 -4.37
N GLN A 109 -7.13 -0.50 -5.04
CA GLN A 109 -7.15 -1.77 -5.76
C GLN A 109 -7.09 -3.03 -4.86
N TRP A 110 -6.91 -2.87 -3.55
CA TRP A 110 -6.92 -3.94 -2.56
C TRP A 110 -8.13 -3.86 -1.61
N GLU A 111 -8.80 -2.71 -1.54
CA GLU A 111 -10.06 -2.57 -0.81
C GLU A 111 -11.22 -3.18 -1.61
N VAL A 112 -11.28 -4.51 -1.63
CA VAL A 112 -12.32 -5.29 -2.31
C VAL A 112 -13.11 -6.09 -1.28
N TYR A 113 -14.44 -5.98 -1.32
CA TYR A 113 -15.35 -6.71 -0.46
C TYR A 113 -16.43 -7.36 -1.33
N HIS A 114 -16.65 -8.68 -1.17
CA HIS A 114 -17.55 -9.47 -2.05
C HIS A 114 -17.32 -9.20 -3.55
N GLU A 115 -16.05 -9.24 -3.97
CA GLU A 115 -15.59 -8.98 -5.35
C GLU A 115 -15.85 -7.56 -5.88
N GLN A 116 -16.33 -6.65 -5.03
CA GLN A 116 -16.59 -5.26 -5.40
C GLN A 116 -15.54 -4.33 -4.80
N VAL A 117 -15.02 -3.43 -5.63
CA VAL A 117 -14.13 -2.37 -5.18
C VAL A 117 -14.90 -1.44 -4.25
N THR A 118 -14.37 -1.21 -3.06
CA THR A 118 -14.99 -0.35 -2.05
C THR A 118 -14.88 1.10 -2.51
N PRO A 119 -16.01 1.80 -2.71
CA PRO A 119 -16.00 3.21 -3.08
C PRO A 119 -15.30 4.06 -2.01
N GLY A 120 -14.61 5.12 -2.44
CA GLY A 120 -13.85 5.98 -1.54
C GLY A 120 -14.71 6.67 -0.48
N ASP A 121 -15.99 6.94 -0.77
CA ASP A 121 -16.94 7.55 0.17
C ASP A 121 -17.35 6.61 1.33
N ARG A 122 -17.03 5.31 1.22
CA ARG A 122 -17.23 4.32 2.29
C ARG A 122 -15.97 4.05 3.09
N TYR A 123 -14.87 4.73 2.80
CA TYR A 123 -13.65 4.56 3.59
C TYR A 123 -13.87 5.06 5.00
N GLU A 124 -13.32 4.34 5.98
CA GLU A 124 -13.32 4.82 7.35
C GLU A 124 -12.54 6.14 7.42
N ARG A 125 -13.14 7.15 8.06
CA ARG A 125 -12.54 8.48 8.18
C ARG A 125 -11.13 8.40 8.77
N LEU A 126 -10.90 7.57 9.79
CA LEU A 126 -9.59 7.36 10.41
C LEU A 126 -8.70 6.42 9.55
N SER A 127 -8.34 6.89 8.36
CA SER A 127 -7.48 6.14 7.44
C SER A 127 -6.62 7.03 6.55
N VAL A 128 -5.63 6.42 5.90
CA VAL A 128 -4.72 7.03 4.94
C VAL A 128 -4.84 6.33 3.59
N ALA A 129 -5.35 7.04 2.59
CA ALA A 129 -5.53 6.49 1.24
C ALA A 129 -4.36 6.84 0.32
N THR A 130 -3.88 5.86 -0.46
CA THR A 130 -2.89 6.05 -1.53
C THR A 130 -3.03 4.94 -2.57
N TYR A 131 -2.74 5.23 -3.84
CA TYR A 131 -2.70 4.18 -4.87
C TYR A 131 -1.45 3.31 -4.77
N THR A 132 -0.31 3.92 -4.45
CA THR A 132 0.98 3.25 -4.48
C THR A 132 1.80 3.64 -3.25
N THR A 133 2.80 2.82 -2.96
CA THR A 133 3.87 3.12 -2.00
C THR A 133 5.21 3.00 -2.74
N HIS A 134 6.31 3.20 -2.02
CA HIS A 134 7.66 3.03 -2.57
C HIS A 134 7.95 1.60 -3.06
N ASP A 135 7.19 0.61 -2.60
CA ASP A 135 7.31 -0.81 -2.97
C ASP A 135 6.56 -1.17 -4.25
N HIS A 136 5.63 -0.32 -4.69
CA HIS A 136 4.76 -0.60 -5.83
C HIS A 136 5.38 -0.14 -7.15
N LYS A 137 4.82 -0.61 -8.27
CA LYS A 137 5.01 0.05 -9.56
C LYS A 137 4.23 1.38 -9.52
N PRO A 138 4.82 2.51 -9.92
CA PRO A 138 4.07 3.74 -10.14
C PRO A 138 2.94 3.53 -11.15
N LEU A 139 1.87 4.33 -11.06
CA LEU A 139 0.68 4.23 -11.92
C LEU A 139 1.03 4.33 -13.41
N ARG A 140 1.95 5.22 -13.79
CA ARG A 140 2.40 5.32 -15.19
C ARG A 140 3.15 4.06 -15.63
N ALA A 141 3.92 3.42 -14.75
CA ALA A 141 4.61 2.17 -15.08
C ALA A 141 3.61 1.01 -15.25
N LEU A 142 2.61 0.92 -14.37
CA LEU A 142 1.51 -0.03 -14.49
C LEU A 142 0.77 0.13 -15.82
N TRP A 143 0.43 1.37 -16.19
CA TRP A 143 -0.25 1.69 -17.45
C TRP A 143 0.56 1.24 -18.66
N GLU A 144 1.85 1.61 -18.71
CA GLU A 144 2.70 1.22 -19.84
C GLU A 144 2.82 -0.29 -19.94
N GLU A 145 3.00 -1.00 -18.84
CA GLU A 145 3.10 -2.45 -18.87
C GLU A 145 1.79 -3.12 -19.31
N ALA A 146 0.64 -2.54 -18.95
CA ALA A 146 -0.67 -3.08 -19.30
C ALA A 146 -1.01 -2.90 -20.79
N PHE A 147 -0.70 -1.74 -21.38
CA PHE A 147 -1.25 -1.31 -22.66
C PHE A 147 -0.23 -0.86 -23.72
N GLU A 148 0.99 -0.48 -23.35
CA GLU A 148 1.97 0.08 -24.30
C GLU A 148 3.18 -0.85 -24.53
N ARG A 149 3.64 -1.54 -23.49
CA ARG A 149 4.89 -2.32 -23.44
C ARG A 149 4.68 -3.58 -22.60
N PRO A 150 4.04 -4.62 -23.15
CA PRO A 150 3.74 -5.82 -22.40
C PRO A 150 4.98 -6.51 -21.80
N ALA A 151 4.82 -7.08 -20.63
CA ALA A 151 5.79 -7.85 -19.88
C ALA A 151 5.11 -9.07 -19.23
N ALA A 152 5.90 -9.93 -18.56
CA ALA A 152 5.39 -11.13 -17.91
C ALA A 152 4.26 -10.86 -16.89
N THR A 153 4.24 -9.67 -16.29
CA THR A 153 3.24 -9.27 -15.27
C THR A 153 2.12 -8.38 -15.81
N SER A 154 1.96 -8.25 -17.14
CA SER A 154 0.96 -7.36 -17.75
C SER A 154 -0.47 -7.68 -17.37
N GLU A 155 -0.82 -8.96 -17.19
CA GLU A 155 -2.16 -9.34 -16.77
C GLU A 155 -2.49 -8.85 -15.35
N GLN A 156 -1.54 -8.98 -14.43
CA GLN A 156 -1.64 -8.39 -13.09
C GLN A 156 -1.78 -6.87 -13.18
N SER A 157 -0.97 -6.21 -14.01
CA SER A 157 -1.04 -4.75 -14.20
C SER A 157 -2.41 -4.32 -14.75
N ARG A 158 -3.01 -5.08 -15.68
CA ARG A 158 -4.38 -4.85 -16.18
C ARG A 158 -5.42 -5.03 -15.08
N PHE A 159 -5.30 -6.07 -14.25
CA PHE A 159 -6.23 -6.32 -13.15
C PHE A 159 -6.18 -5.23 -12.07
N GLU A 160 -4.98 -4.74 -11.73
CA GLU A 160 -4.81 -3.62 -10.80
C GLU A 160 -5.41 -2.33 -11.38
N LEU A 161 -5.14 -2.01 -12.64
CA LEU A 161 -5.71 -0.83 -13.30
C LEU A 161 -7.22 -0.90 -13.44
N ALA A 162 -7.79 -2.08 -13.71
CA ALA A 162 -9.24 -2.27 -13.76
C ALA A 162 -9.88 -1.93 -12.42
N LYS A 163 -9.30 -2.35 -11.29
CA LYS A 163 -9.82 -2.00 -9.96
C LYS A 163 -9.67 -0.51 -9.64
N ILE A 164 -8.57 0.11 -10.04
CA ILE A 164 -8.38 1.58 -9.93
C ILE A 164 -9.41 2.32 -10.78
N ALA A 165 -9.69 1.83 -11.99
CA ALA A 165 -10.69 2.38 -12.89
C ALA A 165 -12.09 2.32 -12.28
N LEU A 166 -12.48 1.16 -11.76
CA LEU A 166 -13.75 0.96 -11.05
C LEU A 166 -13.88 1.89 -9.85
N PHE A 167 -12.82 2.01 -9.03
CA PHE A 167 -12.78 2.96 -7.91
C PHE A 167 -13.01 4.41 -8.37
N ALA A 168 -12.48 4.78 -9.54
CA ALA A 168 -12.61 6.11 -10.12
C ALA A 168 -13.89 6.31 -10.96
N GLY A 169 -14.76 5.30 -11.03
CA GLY A 169 -16.00 5.36 -11.80
C GLY A 169 -15.83 5.29 -13.32
N PHE A 170 -14.73 4.71 -13.81
CA PHE A 170 -14.55 4.41 -15.23
C PHE A 170 -15.26 3.12 -15.66
N ASP A 171 -15.71 3.12 -16.91
CA ASP A 171 -16.12 1.92 -17.65
C ASP A 171 -14.89 1.00 -17.92
N PRO A 172 -15.05 -0.34 -17.95
CA PRO A 172 -13.99 -1.31 -18.23
C PRO A 172 -13.17 -1.09 -19.53
N LYS A 173 -13.61 -0.26 -20.49
CA LYS A 173 -12.85 0.05 -21.73
C LYS A 173 -11.73 1.09 -21.53
N ILE A 174 -10.92 0.93 -20.50
CA ILE A 174 -9.81 1.84 -20.19
C ILE A 174 -8.65 1.76 -21.19
N ASP A 175 -8.58 0.72 -22.02
CA ASP A 175 -7.56 0.57 -23.08
C ASP A 175 -7.68 1.62 -24.19
N LYS A 176 -8.81 2.33 -24.26
CA LYS A 176 -9.12 3.33 -25.30
C LYS A 176 -8.98 4.78 -24.83
N VAL A 177 -8.60 5.02 -23.58
CA VAL A 177 -8.47 6.38 -23.02
C VAL A 177 -7.00 6.78 -22.90
N ASP A 178 -6.72 8.08 -22.86
CA ASP A 178 -5.36 8.60 -22.64
C ASP A 178 -5.04 8.64 -21.14
N PHE A 179 -3.85 8.14 -20.78
CA PHE A 179 -3.41 8.12 -19.39
C PHE A 179 -3.38 9.50 -18.74
N GLU A 180 -2.78 10.51 -19.39
CA GLU A 180 -2.57 11.83 -18.78
C GLU A 180 -3.82 12.73 -18.88
N LYS A 181 -4.64 12.56 -19.93
CA LYS A 181 -5.82 13.41 -20.18
C LYS A 181 -7.09 12.90 -19.51
N ASP A 182 -7.31 11.59 -19.50
CA ASP A 182 -8.57 11.00 -19.07
C ASP A 182 -8.40 10.27 -17.74
N PHE A 183 -7.53 9.25 -17.70
CA PHE A 183 -7.39 8.37 -16.55
C PHE A 183 -6.80 9.07 -15.32
N TYR A 184 -5.68 9.78 -15.49
CA TYR A 184 -4.94 10.41 -14.40
C TYR A 184 -5.76 11.46 -13.62
N PRO A 185 -6.47 12.41 -14.26
CA PRO A 185 -7.30 13.36 -13.52
C PRO A 185 -8.40 12.67 -12.69
N ALA A 186 -9.07 11.69 -13.26
CA ALA A 186 -10.21 11.03 -12.62
C ALA A 186 -9.79 10.13 -11.46
N ILE A 187 -8.68 9.39 -11.54
CA ILE A 187 -8.18 8.64 -10.38
C ILE A 187 -7.70 9.58 -9.27
N MET A 188 -7.05 10.70 -9.61
CA MET A 188 -6.61 11.67 -8.61
C MET A 188 -7.83 12.30 -7.91
N GLU A 189 -8.86 12.65 -8.67
CA GLU A 189 -10.12 13.15 -8.13
C GLU A 189 -10.79 12.11 -7.20
N ALA A 190 -10.90 10.85 -7.64
CA ALA A 190 -11.50 9.79 -6.84
C ALA A 190 -10.77 9.56 -5.52
N LEU A 191 -9.44 9.60 -5.53
CA LEU A 191 -8.64 9.52 -4.31
C LEU A 191 -8.93 10.70 -3.38
N PHE A 192 -8.94 11.93 -3.89
CA PHE A 192 -9.22 13.13 -3.10
C PHE A 192 -10.65 13.20 -2.58
N LYS A 193 -11.62 12.62 -3.31
CA LYS A 193 -13.02 12.53 -2.90
C LYS A 193 -13.27 11.48 -1.80
N SER A 194 -12.33 10.56 -1.55
CA SER A 194 -12.52 9.53 -0.51
C SER A 194 -12.77 10.12 0.89
N GLU A 195 -13.39 9.36 1.80
CA GLU A 195 -13.60 9.80 3.18
C GLU A 195 -12.32 9.73 4.04
N ALA A 196 -11.23 9.13 3.53
CA ALA A 196 -9.98 8.98 4.27
C ALA A 196 -9.46 10.31 4.84
N TRP A 197 -8.95 10.27 6.08
CA TRP A 197 -8.39 11.43 6.78
C TRP A 197 -7.28 12.09 5.97
N ILE A 198 -6.35 11.28 5.46
CA ILE A 198 -5.23 11.75 4.66
C ILE A 198 -5.22 11.01 3.34
N THR A 199 -5.01 11.75 2.25
CA THR A 199 -4.73 11.17 0.93
C THR A 199 -3.29 11.48 0.57
N ILE A 200 -2.49 10.45 0.26
CA ILE A 200 -1.09 10.61 -0.12
C ILE A 200 -0.96 10.29 -1.61
N VAL A 201 -0.25 11.14 -2.34
CA VAL A 201 0.15 10.87 -3.72
C VAL A 201 1.66 10.76 -3.77
N MET A 202 2.17 9.60 -4.17
CA MET A 202 3.60 9.38 -4.33
C MET A 202 4.17 10.36 -5.37
N ILE A 203 5.38 10.89 -5.13
CA ILE A 203 6.00 11.84 -6.05
C ILE A 203 6.18 11.29 -7.48
N THR A 204 6.34 9.97 -7.60
CA THR A 204 6.36 9.27 -8.88
C THR A 204 5.04 9.40 -9.60
N ASP A 205 3.92 9.19 -8.92
CA ASP A 205 2.58 9.30 -9.51
C ASP A 205 2.23 10.76 -9.76
N LEU A 206 2.47 11.64 -8.79
CA LEU A 206 2.29 13.09 -8.91
C LEU A 206 3.00 13.67 -10.14
N LEU A 207 4.12 13.08 -10.55
CA LEU A 207 4.90 13.52 -11.71
C LEU A 207 4.78 12.58 -12.93
N ALA A 208 3.90 11.58 -12.90
CA ALA A 208 3.72 10.55 -13.93
C ALA A 208 5.05 9.88 -14.34
N ARG A 209 5.82 9.42 -13.36
CA ARG A 209 7.12 8.76 -13.52
C ARG A 209 6.96 7.25 -13.50
N ARG A 210 7.95 6.57 -14.06
CA ARG A 210 7.95 5.12 -14.28
C ARG A 210 8.94 4.36 -13.43
N TYR A 211 9.95 5.06 -12.92
CA TYR A 211 11.02 4.41 -12.16
C TYR A 211 10.51 4.06 -10.76
N ARG A 212 10.99 2.93 -10.24
CA ARG A 212 10.74 2.48 -8.87
C ARG A 212 11.90 2.89 -7.97
N PHE A 213 11.61 3.07 -6.68
CA PHE A 213 12.63 3.23 -5.65
C PHE A 213 13.02 1.88 -5.04
N ASN A 214 12.06 0.97 -4.92
CA ASN A 214 12.27 -0.37 -4.42
C ASN A 214 11.52 -1.42 -5.26
N VAL A 215 12.09 -2.62 -5.33
CA VAL A 215 11.44 -3.83 -5.84
C VAL A 215 11.52 -4.89 -4.74
N PRO A 216 10.41 -5.15 -4.01
CA PRO A 216 10.37 -6.14 -2.94
C PRO A 216 10.87 -7.51 -3.38
N GLY A 217 11.47 -8.26 -2.45
CA GLY A 217 11.96 -9.62 -2.71
C GLY A 217 13.24 -9.71 -3.55
N THR A 218 13.84 -8.58 -3.94
CA THR A 218 15.10 -8.55 -4.71
C THR A 218 16.23 -7.97 -3.88
N ALA A 219 17.38 -8.66 -3.86
CA ALA A 219 18.64 -8.11 -3.38
C ALA A 219 19.36 -7.37 -4.52
N ALA A 220 18.67 -6.43 -5.15
CA ALA A 220 19.20 -5.68 -6.28
C ALA A 220 19.96 -4.44 -5.79
N ASN A 221 21.18 -4.23 -6.31
CA ASN A 221 22.02 -3.04 -6.01
C ASN A 221 21.36 -1.70 -6.43
N LEU A 222 20.21 -1.75 -7.11
CA LEU A 222 19.48 -0.59 -7.60
C LEU A 222 18.35 -0.15 -6.66
N ASN A 223 17.95 -0.96 -5.67
CA ASN A 223 16.99 -0.54 -4.67
C ASN A 223 17.58 0.62 -3.85
N TRP A 224 16.76 1.63 -3.54
CA TRP A 224 17.10 2.77 -2.69
C TRP A 224 18.20 3.71 -3.21
N THR A 225 18.70 3.50 -4.43
CA THR A 225 19.74 4.37 -5.03
C THR A 225 19.16 5.39 -6.02
N ARG A 226 17.92 5.18 -6.47
CA ARG A 226 17.29 6.03 -7.49
C ARG A 226 17.01 7.43 -6.98
N ARG A 227 17.54 8.45 -7.69
CA ARG A 227 17.26 9.87 -7.45
C ARG A 227 16.29 10.44 -8.49
N MET A 228 15.59 11.51 -8.11
CA MET A 228 14.86 12.31 -9.10
C MET A 228 15.83 12.97 -10.08
N GLN A 229 15.47 12.94 -11.37
CA GLN A 229 16.31 13.48 -12.46
C GLN A 229 16.27 15.02 -12.56
N ARG A 230 15.47 15.70 -11.75
CA ARG A 230 15.32 17.16 -11.77
C ARG A 230 15.35 17.70 -10.35
N SER A 231 15.99 18.84 -10.18
CA SER A 231 15.94 19.60 -8.92
C SER A 231 14.55 20.21 -8.71
N VAL A 232 14.25 20.62 -7.48
CA VAL A 232 12.99 21.33 -7.17
C VAL A 232 12.87 22.61 -7.99
N ALA A 233 13.96 23.36 -8.18
CA ALA A 233 13.95 24.58 -9.01
C ALA A 233 13.60 24.28 -10.47
N GLN A 234 14.16 23.21 -11.05
CA GLN A 234 13.83 22.77 -12.41
C GLN A 234 12.39 22.26 -12.54
N LEU A 235 11.84 21.63 -11.49
CA LEU A 235 10.43 21.25 -11.46
C LEU A 235 9.53 22.49 -11.40
N ARG A 236 9.87 23.48 -10.57
CA ARG A 236 9.13 24.74 -10.45
C ARG A 236 9.11 25.56 -11.74
N SER A 237 10.18 25.53 -12.55
CA SER A 237 10.24 26.24 -13.84
C SER A 237 9.64 25.47 -15.02
N SER A 238 9.33 24.18 -14.86
CA SER A 238 8.81 23.35 -15.96
C SER A 238 7.33 23.60 -16.20
N ARG A 239 6.98 24.11 -17.40
CA ARG A 239 5.58 24.31 -17.82
C ARG A 239 4.70 23.06 -17.65
N LYS A 240 5.22 21.87 -17.99
CA LYS A 240 4.51 20.58 -17.81
C LYS A 240 4.24 20.28 -16.32
N ALA A 241 5.23 20.48 -15.45
CA ALA A 241 5.06 20.27 -14.02
C ALA A 241 4.09 21.29 -13.41
N GLN A 242 4.21 22.56 -13.79
CA GLN A 242 3.28 23.61 -13.35
C GLN A 242 1.83 23.33 -13.79
N ALA A 243 1.61 22.91 -15.04
CA ALA A 243 0.28 22.53 -15.52
C ALA A 243 -0.31 21.39 -14.68
N ARG A 244 0.50 20.39 -14.35
CA ARG A 244 0.07 19.29 -13.48
C ARG A 244 -0.22 19.73 -12.05
N MET A 245 0.59 20.62 -11.47
CA MET A 245 0.32 21.15 -10.13
C MET A 245 -0.95 22.00 -10.11
N ARG A 246 -1.26 22.74 -11.18
CA ARG A 246 -2.54 23.44 -11.31
C ARG A 246 -3.73 22.48 -11.37
N LEU A 247 -3.62 21.41 -12.15
CA LEU A 247 -4.64 20.34 -12.17
C LEU A 247 -4.86 19.76 -10.77
N ILE A 248 -3.79 19.32 -10.11
CA ILE A 248 -3.89 18.71 -8.77
C ILE A 248 -4.44 19.69 -7.75
N ARG A 249 -3.99 20.96 -7.74
CA ARG A 249 -4.55 22.00 -6.88
C ARG A 249 -6.05 22.18 -7.10
N GLY A 250 -6.49 22.29 -8.35
CA GLY A 250 -7.92 22.42 -8.67
C GLY A 250 -8.74 21.22 -8.20
N LEU A 251 -8.20 20.00 -8.31
CA LEU A 251 -8.86 18.81 -7.79
C LEU A 251 -8.90 18.80 -6.24
N LEU A 252 -7.86 19.27 -5.56
CA LEU A 252 -7.86 19.38 -4.10
C LEU A 252 -8.87 20.43 -3.61
N GLU A 253 -8.93 21.60 -4.24
CA GLU A 253 -9.90 22.67 -3.95
C GLU A 253 -11.34 22.19 -4.20
N LYS A 254 -11.60 21.54 -5.35
CA LYS A 254 -12.91 20.96 -5.70
C LYS A 254 -13.43 19.98 -4.64
N ASN A 255 -12.52 19.24 -4.00
CA ASN A 255 -12.86 18.19 -3.03
C ASN A 255 -12.63 18.62 -1.56
N GLY A 256 -12.45 19.93 -1.29
CA GLY A 256 -12.31 20.46 0.07
C GLY A 256 -11.11 19.93 0.85
N ARG A 257 -10.01 19.59 0.15
CA ARG A 257 -8.77 19.08 0.75
C ARG A 257 -7.78 20.16 1.13
N ILE A 258 -7.91 21.36 0.55
CA ILE A 258 -7.14 22.58 0.83
C ILE A 258 -8.02 23.82 0.74
#